data_AF-A0A258PZP2-F1
#
_entry.id   AF-A0A258PZP2-F1
#
_cell.length_a   1.000
_cell.length_b   1.000
_cell.length_c   1.000
_cell.angle_alpha   90.00
_cell.angle_beta   90.00
_cell.angle_gamma   90.00
#
_symmetry.space_group_name_H-M   'P 1'
#
loop_
_entity.id
_entity.type
_entity.pdbx_description
1 polymer ?
#
loop_
_entity_poly.entity_id
_entity_poly.type
_entity_poly.pdbx_seq_one_letter_code
_entity_poly.pdbx_strand_id
1 'polypeptide(L)'
;MDHFLDDLDPIESRKLFAINPLIKSNEDVRKILPWISFVVFLLIGVLVIYLLQRKYFHEKRTASALRQSKELAEKANAAKSAFLATMSHEIRTPMNAILGVQELLLGSEQFPKKDKPLLKSAQASAESLLGMLNQVLDISKIEAGKLTLNLEPCNLNQLLNDI
;
A
#
# COMPACT_ATOMS: atom_id res chain seq x y z
N MET A 1 -91.18 13.46 -28.92
CA MET A 1 -90.79 12.52 -30.00
C MET A 1 -91.03 13.31 -31.28
N ASP A 2 -90.07 13.93 -31.95
CA ASP A 2 -88.72 13.48 -32.26
C ASP A 2 -87.80 14.69 -32.47
N HIS A 3 -87.43 15.29 -31.34
CA HIS A 3 -86.44 16.37 -31.23
C HIS A 3 -85.03 15.78 -31.37
N PHE A 4 -84.67 15.27 -32.55
CA PHE A 4 -83.37 14.60 -32.71
C PHE A 4 -82.68 14.72 -34.08
N LEU A 5 -83.34 15.17 -35.16
CA LEU A 5 -82.78 14.98 -36.51
C LEU A 5 -82.86 16.21 -37.41
N ASP A 6 -82.30 17.35 -37.00
CA ASP A 6 -81.95 18.38 -38.01
C ASP A 6 -80.72 19.25 -37.65
N ASP A 7 -79.97 18.86 -36.61
CA ASP A 7 -78.69 19.48 -36.24
C ASP A 7 -77.48 18.70 -36.82
N LEU A 8 -77.70 17.91 -37.88
CA LEU A 8 -76.60 17.23 -38.58
C LEU A 8 -76.00 18.17 -39.63
N ASP A 9 -75.12 19.04 -39.16
CA ASP A 9 -74.27 19.86 -40.02
C ASP A 9 -73.36 18.93 -40.86
N PRO A 10 -73.52 18.85 -42.20
CA PRO A 10 -72.83 17.87 -43.06
C PRO A 10 -71.31 18.10 -43.14
N ILE A 11 -70.80 19.15 -42.50
CA ILE A 11 -69.39 19.56 -42.49
C ILE A 11 -68.61 18.87 -41.34
N GLU A 12 -69.26 18.52 -40.22
CA GLU A 12 -68.59 17.81 -39.11
C GLU A 12 -68.28 16.35 -39.46
N SER A 13 -69.17 15.68 -40.19
CA SER A 13 -68.96 14.30 -40.65
C SER A 13 -67.69 14.16 -41.51
N ARG A 14 -67.36 15.17 -42.34
CA ARG A 14 -66.13 15.15 -43.16
C ARG A 14 -64.84 15.28 -42.33
N LYS A 15 -64.89 15.84 -41.12
CA LYS A 15 -63.74 15.88 -40.20
C LYS A 15 -63.54 14.55 -39.48
N LEU A 16 -64.61 13.79 -39.24
CA LEU A 16 -64.60 12.46 -38.64
C LEU A 16 -64.03 11.38 -39.58
N PHE A 17 -64.19 11.54 -40.90
CA PHE A 17 -63.59 10.67 -41.92
C PHE A 17 -62.20 11.09 -42.41
N ALA A 18 -61.54 12.06 -41.74
CA ALA A 18 -60.13 12.33 -41.97
C ALA A 18 -59.28 11.18 -41.40
N ILE A 19 -59.23 10.05 -42.11
CA ILE A 19 -58.32 8.92 -41.87
C ILE A 19 -56.91 9.34 -42.36
N ASN A 20 -56.39 10.48 -41.88
CA ASN A 20 -55.06 10.99 -42.23
C ASN A 20 -54.22 11.64 -41.10
N PRO A 21 -54.56 11.55 -39.79
CA PRO A 21 -53.58 11.79 -38.74
C PRO A 21 -52.85 10.51 -38.30
N LEU A 22 -53.44 9.32 -38.55
CA LEU A 22 -52.89 8.05 -38.05
C LEU A 22 -51.95 7.34 -39.05
N ILE A 23 -52.10 7.58 -40.36
CA ILE A 23 -51.23 7.00 -41.40
C ILE A 23 -49.96 7.85 -41.60
N LYS A 24 -50.09 9.18 -41.50
CA LYS A 24 -48.96 10.13 -41.57
C LYS A 24 -47.96 9.95 -40.41
N SER A 25 -48.48 9.58 -39.23
CA SER A 25 -47.68 9.23 -38.05
C SER A 25 -46.68 8.09 -38.35
N ASN A 26 -47.06 7.08 -39.14
CA ASN A 26 -46.20 5.93 -39.41
C ASN A 26 -45.01 6.28 -40.35
N GLU A 27 -45.21 7.16 -41.34
CA GLU A 27 -44.13 7.63 -42.21
C GLU A 27 -43.17 8.58 -41.48
N ASP A 28 -43.69 9.47 -40.64
CA ASP A 28 -42.88 10.41 -39.85
C ASP A 28 -42.06 9.67 -38.78
N VAL A 29 -42.65 8.67 -38.10
CA VAL A 29 -41.94 7.79 -37.15
C VAL A 29 -40.83 7.00 -37.84
N ARG A 30 -41.07 6.44 -39.03
CA ARG A 30 -40.06 5.69 -39.78
C ARG A 30 -38.88 6.56 -40.24
N LYS A 31 -39.10 7.85 -40.49
CA LYS A 31 -38.03 8.82 -40.83
C LYS A 31 -37.19 9.24 -39.62
N ILE A 32 -37.78 9.33 -38.43
CA ILE A 32 -37.11 9.80 -37.20
C ILE A 32 -36.37 8.65 -36.49
N LEU A 33 -36.81 7.41 -36.66
CA LEU A 33 -36.22 6.20 -36.05
C LEU A 33 -34.68 6.07 -36.22
N PRO A 34 -34.07 6.26 -37.41
CA PRO A 34 -32.61 6.15 -37.54
C PRO A 34 -31.85 7.27 -36.82
N TRP A 35 -32.43 8.48 -36.75
CA TRP A 35 -31.83 9.60 -36.02
C TRP A 35 -31.83 9.35 -34.51
N ILE A 36 -32.93 8.80 -33.96
CA ILE A 36 -32.99 8.41 -32.55
C ILE A 36 -31.97 7.30 -32.26
N SER A 37 -31.86 6.29 -33.12
CA SER A 37 -30.88 5.20 -32.95
C SER A 37 -29.45 5.72 -32.94
N PHE A 38 -29.12 6.66 -33.83
CA PHE A 38 -27.80 7.30 -33.89
C PHE A 38 -27.51 8.10 -32.61
N VAL A 39 -28.48 8.87 -32.11
CA VAL A 39 -28.33 9.65 -30.87
C VAL A 39 -28.16 8.72 -29.67
N VAL A 40 -28.94 7.64 -29.58
CA VAL A 40 -28.80 6.64 -28.50
C VAL A 40 -27.44 5.97 -28.55
N PHE A 41 -26.97 5.57 -29.74
CA PHE A 41 -25.64 5.00 -29.91
C PHE A 41 -24.52 5.97 -29.50
N LEU A 42 -24.64 7.24 -29.90
CA LEU A 42 -23.72 8.31 -29.52
C LEU A 42 -23.68 8.49 -27.99
N LEU A 43 -24.86 8.54 -27.35
CA LEU A 43 -24.97 8.67 -25.90
C LEU A 43 -24.38 7.48 -25.15
N ILE A 44 -24.60 6.25 -25.64
CA ILE A 44 -23.99 5.04 -25.09
C ILE A 44 -22.47 5.09 -25.24
N GLY A 45 -21.96 5.50 -26.41
CA GLY A 45 -20.53 5.64 -26.66
C GLY A 45 -19.87 6.64 -25.70
N VAL A 46 -20.47 7.82 -25.54
CA VAL A 46 -19.99 8.84 -24.59
C VAL A 46 -20.04 8.32 -23.15
N LEU A 47 -21.11 7.62 -22.76
CA LEU A 47 -21.23 7.02 -21.43
C LEU A 47 -20.14 5.97 -21.17
N VAL A 48 -19.87 5.08 -22.13
CA VAL A 48 -18.81 4.07 -22.02
C VAL A 48 -17.44 4.73 -21.90
N ILE A 49 -17.13 5.72 -22.74
CA ILE A 49 -15.87 6.48 -22.68
C ILE A 49 -15.70 7.15 -21.32
N TYR A 50 -16.76 7.79 -20.80
CA TYR A 50 -16.75 8.43 -19.48
C TYR A 50 -16.46 7.44 -18.36
N LEU A 51 -17.08 6.25 -18.38
CA LEU A 51 -16.85 5.20 -17.38
C LEU A 51 -15.41 4.64 -17.44
N LEU A 52 -14.86 4.47 -18.65
CA LEU A 52 -13.49 3.98 -18.85
C LEU A 52 -12.45 4.98 -18.33
N GLN A 53 -12.62 6.27 -18.65
CA GLN A 53 -11.74 7.33 -18.15
C GLN A 53 -11.75 7.40 -16.62
N ARG A 54 -12.94 7.30 -16.02
CA ARG A 54 -13.08 7.32 -14.56
C ARG A 54 -12.34 6.15 -13.91
N LYS A 55 -12.48 4.93 -14.43
CA LYS A 55 -11.75 3.74 -13.93
C LYS A 55 -10.24 3.93 -14.03
N TYR A 56 -9.74 4.33 -15.21
CA TYR A 56 -8.31 4.54 -15.43
C TYR A 56 -7.71 5.58 -14.49
N PHE A 57 -8.44 6.67 -14.25
CA PHE A 57 -7.99 7.75 -13.38
C PHE A 57 -7.94 7.35 -11.90
N HIS A 58 -8.95 6.61 -11.42
CA HIS A 58 -8.98 6.10 -10.05
C HIS A 58 -7.82 5.13 -9.79
N GLU A 59 -7.60 4.17 -10.70
CA GLU A 59 -6.53 3.19 -10.59
C GLU A 59 -5.14 3.84 -10.62
N LYS A 60 -4.94 4.84 -11.49
CA LYS A 60 -3.66 5.54 -11.57
C LYS A 60 -3.38 6.39 -10.32
N ARG A 61 -4.41 7.03 -9.75
CA ARG A 61 -4.28 7.79 -8.51
C ARG A 61 -3.96 6.89 -7.32
N THR A 62 -4.66 5.77 -7.16
CA THR A 62 -4.38 4.81 -6.08
C THR A 62 -3.01 4.17 -6.25
N ALA A 63 -2.62 3.78 -7.46
CA ALA A 63 -1.30 3.25 -7.74
C ALA A 63 -0.18 4.27 -7.44
N SER A 64 -0.36 5.54 -7.81
CA SER A 64 0.61 6.60 -7.51
C SER A 64 0.71 6.87 -6.01
N ALA A 65 -0.42 6.95 -5.30
CA ALA A 65 -0.44 7.15 -3.85
C ALA A 65 0.23 5.97 -3.12
N LEU A 66 -0.08 4.74 -3.53
CA LEU A 66 0.55 3.54 -2.99
C LEU A 66 2.06 3.54 -3.24
N ARG A 67 2.49 3.89 -4.46
CA ARG A 67 3.90 3.98 -4.81
C ARG A 67 4.62 5.05 -3.98
N GLN A 68 4.05 6.24 -3.82
CA GLN A 68 4.64 7.29 -2.99
C GLN A 68 4.72 6.86 -1.51
N SER A 69 3.68 6.22 -0.98
CA SER A 69 3.70 5.69 0.38
C SER A 69 4.77 4.62 0.56
N LYS A 70 4.93 3.73 -0.44
CA LYS A 70 5.96 2.71 -0.45
C LYS A 70 7.37 3.33 -0.50
N GLU A 71 7.61 4.26 -1.40
CA GLU A 71 8.91 4.94 -1.52
C GLU A 71 9.27 5.71 -0.23
N LEU A 72 8.28 6.33 0.43
CA LEU A 72 8.49 7.00 1.71
C LEU A 72 8.84 6.01 2.82
N ALA A 73 8.13 4.87 2.89
CA ALA A 73 8.42 3.81 3.84
C ALA A 73 9.82 3.20 3.62
N GLU A 74 10.20 2.95 2.37
CA GLU A 74 11.52 2.42 2.01
C GLU A 74 12.65 3.40 2.39
N LYS A 75 12.46 4.69 2.11
CA LYS A 75 13.42 5.74 2.52
C LYS A 75 13.57 5.80 4.04
N ALA A 76 12.46 5.77 4.77
CA ALA A 76 12.48 5.76 6.23
C ALA A 76 13.21 4.52 6.77
N ASN A 77 12.95 3.34 6.19
CA ASN A 77 13.61 2.11 6.61
C ASN A 77 15.12 2.13 6.31
N ALA A 78 15.51 2.60 5.13
CA ALA A 78 16.92 2.76 4.77
C ALA A 78 17.65 3.73 5.73
N ALA A 79 17.02 4.85 6.09
CA ALA A 79 17.57 5.80 7.05
C ALA A 79 17.71 5.19 8.45
N LYS A 80 16.70 4.44 8.93
CA LYS A 80 16.72 3.70 10.19
C LYS A 80 17.90 2.71 10.21
N SER A 81 18.03 1.86 9.19
CA SER A 81 19.12 0.87 9.12
C SER A 81 20.50 1.53 9.08
N ALA A 82 20.65 2.63 8.33
CA ALA A 82 21.91 3.36 8.26
C ALA A 82 22.28 3.97 9.61
N PHE A 83 21.32 4.62 10.28
CA PHE A 83 21.52 5.19 11.62
C PHE A 83 21.94 4.12 12.63
N LEU A 84 21.24 2.99 12.68
CA LEU A 84 21.55 1.91 13.62
C LEU A 84 22.94 1.32 13.36
N ALA A 85 23.30 1.09 12.09
CA ALA A 85 24.64 0.62 11.73
C ALA A 85 25.74 1.58 12.20
N THR A 86 25.59 2.87 11.93
CA THR A 86 26.55 3.90 12.38
C THR A 86 26.65 3.93 13.90
N MET A 87 25.52 4.02 14.61
CA MET A 87 25.52 4.06 16.07
C MET A 87 26.13 2.81 16.68
N SER A 88 25.93 1.63 16.08
CA SER A 88 26.55 0.41 16.58
C SER A 88 28.07 0.46 16.52
N HIS A 89 28.64 0.95 15.41
CA HIS A 89 30.08 1.12 15.28
C HIS A 89 30.62 2.13 16.30
N GLU A 90 29.93 3.26 16.50
CA GLU A 90 30.29 4.30 17.46
C GLU A 90 30.17 3.82 18.92
N ILE A 91 29.24 2.92 19.25
CA ILE A 91 29.06 2.36 20.60
C ILE A 91 30.07 1.22 20.87
N ARG A 92 30.40 0.41 19.85
CA ARG A 92 31.31 -0.74 20.01
C ARG A 92 32.69 -0.31 20.49
N THR A 93 33.22 0.78 19.95
CA THR A 93 34.55 1.29 20.31
C THR A 93 34.67 1.66 21.79
N PRO A 94 33.85 2.55 22.36
CA PRO A 94 33.91 2.88 23.79
C PRO A 94 33.54 1.67 24.66
N MET A 95 32.64 0.78 24.21
CA MET A 95 32.32 -0.40 25.00
C MET A 95 33.46 -1.40 25.09
N ASN A 96 34.15 -1.68 23.99
CA ASN A 96 35.31 -2.55 24.01
C ASN A 96 36.43 -1.97 24.88
N ALA A 97 36.60 -0.65 24.90
CA ALA A 97 37.54 0.01 25.81
C ALA A 97 37.15 -0.18 27.29
N ILE A 98 35.87 -0.01 27.63
CA ILE A 98 35.37 -0.25 29.00
C ILE A 98 35.56 -1.71 29.41
N LEU A 99 35.18 -2.67 28.55
CA LEU A 99 35.36 -4.10 28.81
C LEU A 99 36.83 -4.46 29.01
N GLY A 100 37.73 -3.94 28.17
CA GLY A 100 39.17 -4.16 28.31
C GLY A 100 39.72 -3.64 29.65
N VAL A 101 39.28 -2.46 30.11
CA VAL A 101 39.67 -1.94 31.42
C VAL A 101 39.11 -2.81 32.55
N GLN A 102 37.86 -3.26 32.45
CA GLN A 102 37.25 -4.15 33.44
C GLN A 102 38.00 -5.49 33.52
N GLU A 103 38.43 -6.04 32.39
CA GLU A 103 39.19 -7.28 32.31
C GLU A 103 40.58 -7.15 32.96
N LEU A 104 41.29 -6.03 32.72
CA LEU A 104 42.56 -5.72 33.40
C LEU A 104 42.39 -5.60 34.92
N LEU A 105 41.32 -4.93 35.38
CA LEU A 105 41.03 -4.79 36.80
C LEU A 105 40.66 -6.12 37.46
N LEU A 106 39.91 -6.99 36.76
CA LEU A 106 39.59 -8.33 37.24
C LEU A 106 40.82 -9.23 37.34
N GLY A 107 41.76 -9.10 36.41
CA GLY A 107 43.04 -9.81 36.41
C GLY A 107 44.06 -9.28 37.43
N SER A 108 43.91 -8.03 37.90
CA SER A 108 44.83 -7.42 38.86
C SER A 108 44.71 -8.05 40.26
N GLU A 109 45.87 -8.32 40.88
CA GLU A 109 45.98 -8.72 42.29
C GLU A 109 45.80 -7.54 43.25
N GLN A 110 46.03 -6.32 42.77
CA GLN A 110 45.91 -5.09 43.57
C GLN A 110 44.45 -4.60 43.69
N PHE A 111 43.54 -5.09 42.84
CA PHE A 111 42.13 -4.71 42.87
C PHE A 111 41.38 -5.42 44.01
N PRO A 112 40.59 -4.72 44.85
CA PRO A 112 39.94 -5.31 46.01
C PRO A 112 39.04 -6.51 45.64
N LYS A 113 39.31 -7.68 46.23
CA LYS A 113 38.54 -8.92 45.97
C LYS A 113 37.03 -8.77 46.25
N LYS A 114 36.66 -7.92 47.22
CA LYS A 114 35.27 -7.61 47.58
C LYS A 114 34.50 -6.90 46.46
N ASP A 115 35.19 -6.16 45.59
CA ASP A 115 34.57 -5.35 44.54
C ASP A 115 34.56 -6.10 43.18
N LYS A 116 35.29 -7.22 43.06
CA LYS A 116 35.31 -8.08 41.87
C LYS A 116 33.91 -8.60 41.46
N PRO A 117 33.01 -9.03 42.36
CA PRO A 117 31.66 -9.44 41.97
C PRO A 117 30.86 -8.32 41.31
N LEU A 118 30.97 -7.09 41.84
CA LEU A 118 30.30 -5.92 41.25
C LEU A 118 30.86 -5.62 39.86
N LEU A 119 32.17 -5.67 39.70
CA LEU A 119 32.84 -5.46 38.42
C LEU A 119 32.45 -6.53 37.38
N LYS A 120 32.37 -7.80 37.77
CA LYS A 120 31.86 -8.90 36.92
C LYS A 120 30.41 -8.68 36.50
N SER A 121 29.56 -8.21 37.41
CA SER A 121 28.16 -7.89 37.10
C SER A 121 28.05 -6.76 36.08
N ALA A 122 28.90 -5.73 36.18
CA ALA A 122 28.95 -4.63 35.23
C ALA A 122 29.44 -5.10 33.84
N GLN A 123 30.46 -5.96 33.80
CA GLN A 123 30.98 -6.58 32.58
C GLN A 123 29.90 -7.41 31.87
N ALA A 124 29.25 -8.32 32.59
CA ALA A 124 28.17 -9.16 32.04
C ALA A 124 27.01 -8.32 31.49
N SER A 125 26.69 -7.20 32.15
CA SER A 125 25.64 -6.28 31.68
C SER A 125 26.04 -5.56 30.39
N ALA A 126 27.31 -5.15 30.28
CA ALA A 126 27.87 -4.54 29.07
C ALA A 126 27.88 -5.52 27.88
N GLU A 127 28.28 -6.77 28.11
CA GLU A 127 28.23 -7.84 27.10
C GLU A 127 26.80 -8.15 26.65
N SER A 128 25.86 -8.23 27.60
CA SER A 128 24.44 -8.41 27.30
C SER A 128 23.87 -7.26 26.45
N LEU A 129 24.23 -6.01 26.76
CA LEU A 129 23.80 -4.84 25.99
C LEU A 129 24.36 -4.85 24.57
N LEU A 130 25.62 -5.24 24.38
CA LEU A 130 26.21 -5.43 23.05
C LEU A 130 25.49 -6.56 22.28
N GLY A 131 25.13 -7.64 22.95
CA GLY A 131 24.31 -8.71 22.39
C GLY A 131 22.97 -8.21 21.87
N MET A 132 22.22 -7.46 22.69
CA MET A 132 20.95 -6.85 22.30
C MET A 132 21.11 -5.87 21.13
N LEU A 133 22.17 -5.06 21.14
CA LEU A 133 22.47 -4.14 20.04
C LEU A 133 22.71 -4.89 18.72
N ASN A 134 23.47 -5.99 18.75
CA ASN A 134 23.69 -6.82 17.57
C ASN A 134 22.38 -7.44 17.06
N GLN A 135 21.51 -7.92 17.94
CA GLN A 135 20.19 -8.42 17.55
C GLN A 135 19.34 -7.36 16.83
N VAL A 136 19.34 -6.12 17.32
CA VAL A 136 18.64 -4.99 16.68
C VAL A 136 19.21 -4.69 15.28
N LEU A 137 20.53 -4.77 15.11
CA LEU A 137 21.15 -4.61 13.81
C LEU A 137 20.78 -5.72 12.84
N ASP A 138 20.75 -6.97 13.30
CA ASP A 138 20.44 -8.10 12.44
C ASP A 138 18.98 -8.05 11.97
N ILE A 139 18.05 -7.67 12.85
CA ILE A 139 16.66 -7.34 12.45
C ILE A 139 16.66 -6.24 11.39
N SER A 140 17.45 -5.19 11.57
CA SER A 140 17.53 -4.07 10.62
C SER A 140 18.11 -4.47 9.25
N LYS A 141 19.00 -5.47 9.22
CA LYS A 141 19.52 -6.06 7.97
C LYS A 141 18.47 -6.95 7.30
N ILE A 142 17.71 -7.73 8.08
CA ILE A 142 16.60 -8.56 7.58
C ILE A 142 15.52 -7.68 6.94
N GLU A 143 15.07 -6.64 7.63
CA GLU A 143 14.08 -5.67 7.12
C GLU A 143 14.54 -4.97 5.84
N ALA A 144 15.85 -4.82 5.65
CA ALA A 144 16.46 -4.24 4.45
C ALA A 144 16.80 -5.27 3.35
N GLY A 145 16.56 -6.57 3.57
CA GLY A 145 16.93 -7.64 2.65
C GLY A 145 18.45 -7.83 2.46
N LYS A 146 19.26 -7.41 3.44
CA LYS A 146 20.74 -7.42 3.40
C LYS A 146 21.39 -8.47 4.31
N LEU A 147 20.61 -9.38 4.90
CA LEU A 147 21.18 -10.46 5.71
C LEU A 147 21.92 -11.44 4.79
N THR A 148 23.21 -11.66 5.04
CA THR A 148 24.04 -12.63 4.34
C THR A 148 24.44 -13.75 5.28
N LEU A 149 24.30 -15.01 4.84
CA LEU A 149 24.78 -16.17 5.57
C LEU A 149 26.23 -16.45 5.18
N ASN A 150 27.09 -16.63 6.18
CA ASN A 150 28.44 -17.16 5.95
C ASN A 150 28.43 -18.67 6.22
N LEU A 151 28.65 -19.47 5.18
CA LEU A 151 28.64 -20.93 5.28
C LEU A 151 30.06 -21.41 5.56
N GLU A 152 30.30 -21.90 6.77
CA GLU A 152 31.57 -22.48 7.19
C GLU A 152 31.37 -23.90 7.75
N PRO A 153 32.37 -24.80 7.63
CA PRO A 153 32.31 -26.12 8.24
C PRO A 153 32.11 -26.00 9.76
N CYS A 154 30.98 -26.49 10.25
CA CYS A 154 30.64 -26.44 11.67
C CYS A 154 30.86 -27.81 12.32
N ASN A 155 31.61 -27.84 13.42
CA ASN A 155 31.73 -29.03 14.25
C ASN A 155 30.53 -29.10 15.22
N LEU A 156 29.62 -30.02 14.95
CA LEU A 156 28.38 -30.18 15.71
C LEU A 156 28.62 -30.46 17.21
N ASN A 157 29.68 -31.18 17.56
CA ASN A 157 30.01 -31.48 18.96
C ASN A 157 30.48 -30.22 19.72
N GLN A 158 31.14 -29.30 19.03
CA GLN A 158 31.59 -28.05 19.63
C GLN A 158 30.40 -27.10 19.81
N LEU A 159 29.52 -27.02 18.81
CA LEU A 159 28.28 -26.24 18.87
C LEU A 159 27.40 -26.67 20.05
N LEU A 160 27.25 -27.98 20.29
CA LEU A 160 26.41 -28.50 21.38
C LEU A 160 26.94 -28.20 22.78
N ASN A 161 28.25 -27.95 22.93
CA ASN A 161 28.87 -27.61 24.21
C ASN A 161 28.80 -26.11 24.54
N ASP A 162 28.60 -25.26 23.52
CA ASP A 162 28.51 -23.80 23.64
C ASP A 162 27.06 -23.30 23.86
N ILE A 163 26.06 -24.20 23.82
CA ILE A 163 24.63 -23.92 24.08
C ILE A 163 24.29 -24.30 25.52
#